data_AF-A0A8X6VH93-F1
#
_entry.id   AF-A0A8X6VH93-F1
#
_cell.length_a   1.000
_cell.length_b   1.000
_cell.length_c   1.000
_cell.angle_alpha   90.00
_cell.angle_beta   90.00
_cell.angle_gamma   90.00
#
_symmetry.space_group_name_H-M   'P 1'
#
loop_
_entity.id
_entity.type
_entity.pdbx_description
1 polymer ?
#
loop_
_entity_poly.entity_id
_entity_poly.type
_entity_poly.pdbx_seq_one_letter_code
_entity_poly.pdbx_strand_id
1 'polypeptide(L)'
;MPRKKSNLNNASTREARRKRIKRAHQLAEQIESRNLAQRISTAEGHAQESQEQCNERLQENIIRTRAAGERDIATVGDTGTIISIYILFNLY
;
A
#
# COMPACT_ATOMS: atom_id res chain seq x y z
N MET A 1 24.27 9.62 21.36
CA MET A 1 22.95 9.54 20.68
C MET A 1 21.88 9.16 21.70
N PRO A 2 20.78 9.93 21.86
CA PRO A 2 19.68 9.51 22.71
C PRO A 2 18.94 8.32 22.07
N ARG A 3 18.65 7.26 22.85
CA ARG A 3 17.87 6.12 22.36
C ARG A 3 16.45 6.59 22.02
N LYS A 4 16.01 6.41 20.77
CA LYS A 4 14.62 6.68 20.37
C LYS A 4 13.68 5.84 21.23
N LYS A 5 12.73 6.47 21.91
CA LYS A 5 11.69 5.76 22.69
C LYS A 5 10.93 4.84 21.73
N SER A 6 10.80 3.56 22.08
CA SER A 6 10.07 2.62 21.23
C SER A 6 8.59 3.00 21.21
N ASN A 7 7.99 3.09 20.02
CA ASN A 7 6.55 3.32 19.86
C ASN A 7 5.72 2.07 20.21
N LEU A 8 6.33 1.01 20.75
CA LEU A 8 5.67 -0.27 21.01
C LEU A 8 4.47 -0.13 21.97
N ASN A 9 4.53 0.82 22.90
CA ASN A 9 3.49 1.08 23.90
C ASN A 9 2.46 2.12 23.45
N ASN A 10 2.60 2.70 22.25
CA ASN A 10 1.59 3.62 21.73
C ASN A 10 0.31 2.84 21.40
N ALA A 11 -0.83 3.37 21.84
CA ALA A 11 -2.14 2.76 21.66
C ALA A 11 -2.48 2.49 20.17
N SER A 12 -2.15 3.42 19.28
CA SER A 12 -2.37 3.29 17.82
C SER A 12 -1.63 2.09 17.23
N THR A 13 -0.35 1.96 17.57
CA THR A 13 0.49 0.81 17.16
C THR A 13 0.00 -0.51 17.75
N ARG A 14 -0.52 -0.51 18.98
CA ARG A 14 -1.07 -1.71 19.62
C ARG A 14 -2.35 -2.18 18.92
N GLU A 15 -3.26 -1.26 18.59
CA GLU A 15 -4.49 -1.58 17.86
C GLU A 15 -4.20 -2.02 16.42
N ALA A 16 -3.26 -1.37 15.74
CA ALA A 16 -2.82 -1.79 14.41
C ALA A 16 -2.22 -3.20 14.43
N ARG A 17 -1.46 -3.57 15.49
CA ARG A 17 -0.92 -4.92 15.67
C ARG A 17 -2.04 -5.94 15.92
N ARG A 18 -2.98 -5.64 16.81
CA ARG A 18 -4.15 -6.50 17.08
C ARG A 18 -4.96 -6.77 15.81
N LYS A 19 -5.24 -5.74 15.01
CA LYS A 19 -5.94 -5.88 13.72
C LYS A 19 -5.17 -6.79 12.75
N ARG A 20 -3.84 -6.65 12.66
CA ARG A 20 -2.99 -7.51 11.82
C ARG A 20 -3.02 -8.98 12.26
N ILE A 21 -2.87 -9.24 13.55
CA ILE A 21 -2.96 -10.61 14.10
C ILE A 21 -4.34 -11.19 13.82
N LYS A 22 -5.41 -10.44 14.10
CA LYS A 22 -6.78 -10.88 13.82
C LYS A 22 -6.96 -11.25 12.34
N ARG A 23 -6.45 -10.44 11.41
CA ARG A 23 -6.51 -10.71 9.96
C ARG A 23 -5.72 -11.94 9.55
N ALA A 24 -4.55 -12.19 10.16
CA ALA A 24 -3.73 -13.36 9.86
C ALA A 24 -4.41 -14.69 10.20
N HIS A 25 -5.34 -14.67 11.17
CA HIS A 25 -6.10 -15.86 11.58
C HIS A 25 -7.46 -16.00 10.89
N GLN A 26 -7.80 -15.14 9.91
CA GLN A 26 -9.07 -15.26 9.19
C GLN A 26 -9.01 -16.41 8.17
N LEU A 27 -10.08 -17.20 8.13
CA LEU A 27 -10.28 -18.20 7.07
C LEU A 27 -10.62 -17.51 5.73
N ALA A 28 -10.41 -18.20 4.62
CA ALA A 28 -10.69 -17.68 3.28
C ALA A 28 -12.13 -17.15 3.14
N GLU A 29 -13.13 -17.88 3.62
CA GLU A 29 -14.54 -17.46 3.60
C GLU A 29 -14.81 -16.18 4.40
N GLN A 30 -14.08 -15.98 5.51
CA GLN A 30 -14.17 -14.76 6.31
C GLN A 30 -13.48 -13.57 5.62
N ILE A 31 -12.44 -13.84 4.82
CA ILE A 31 -11.79 -12.83 3.99
C ILE A 31 -12.72 -12.41 2.86
N GLU A 32 -13.33 -13.38 2.16
CA GLU A 32 -14.24 -13.12 1.04
C GLU A 32 -15.49 -12.35 1.49
N SER A 33 -16.14 -12.76 2.58
CA SER A 33 -17.29 -12.03 3.12
C SER A 33 -16.94 -10.59 3.52
N ARG A 34 -15.76 -10.37 4.13
CA ARG A 34 -15.27 -9.03 4.45
C ARG A 34 -15.00 -8.21 3.19
N ASN A 35 -14.34 -8.80 2.19
CA ASN A 35 -14.03 -8.12 0.93
C ASN A 35 -15.32 -7.74 0.17
N LEU A 36 -16.32 -8.63 0.17
CA LEU A 36 -17.63 -8.36 -0.40
C LEU A 36 -18.33 -7.19 0.31
N ALA A 37 -18.38 -7.22 1.64
CA ALA A 37 -18.96 -6.13 2.43
C ALA A 37 -18.25 -4.79 2.17
N GLN A 38 -16.92 -4.81 2.04
CA GLN A 38 -16.14 -3.62 1.68
C GLN A 38 -16.51 -3.10 0.29
N ARG A 39 -16.61 -3.98 -0.71
CA ARG A 39 -16.99 -3.59 -2.08
C ARG A 39 -18.37 -2.96 -2.13
N ILE A 40 -19.34 -3.52 -1.40
CA ILE A 40 -20.69 -2.97 -1.31
C ILE A 40 -20.65 -1.58 -0.70
N SER A 41 -20.02 -1.41 0.46
CA SER A 41 -19.92 -0.10 1.13
C SER A 41 -19.20 0.95 0.27
N THR A 42 -18.14 0.56 -0.45
CA THR A 42 -17.45 1.46 -1.39
C THR A 42 -18.34 1.84 -2.56
N ALA A 43 -19.09 0.89 -3.13
CA ALA A 43 -20.00 1.17 -4.24
C ALA A 43 -21.15 2.09 -3.81
N GLU A 44 -21.70 1.90 -2.60
CA GLU A 44 -22.70 2.79 -2.01
C GLU A 44 -22.15 4.20 -1.82
N GLY A 45 -20.93 4.33 -1.30
CA GLY A 45 -20.26 5.61 -1.17
C GLY A 45 -20.11 6.32 -2.52
N HIS A 46 -19.64 5.59 -3.55
CA HIS A 46 -19.51 6.14 -4.90
C HIS A 46 -20.84 6.56 -5.52
N ALA A 47 -21.93 5.83 -5.24
CA ALA A 47 -23.26 6.18 -5.72
C ALA A 47 -23.80 7.48 -5.08
N GLN A 48 -23.27 7.86 -3.92
CA GLN A 48 -23.63 9.08 -3.20
C GLN A 48 -22.65 10.24 -3.45
N GLU A 49 -21.56 10.01 -4.19
CA GLU A 49 -20.58 11.05 -4.53
C GLU A 49 -21.21 12.13 -5.42
N SER A 50 -20.89 13.39 -5.14
CA SER A 50 -21.15 14.47 -6.08
C SER A 50 -20.23 14.36 -7.30
N GLN A 51 -20.61 15.03 -8.40
CA GLN A 51 -19.76 15.07 -9.60
C GLN A 51 -18.38 15.69 -9.31
N GLU A 52 -18.31 16.67 -8.41
CA GLU A 52 -17.07 17.31 -8.00
C GLU A 52 -16.16 16.33 -7.22
N GLN A 53 -16.71 15.60 -6.25
CA GLN A 53 -15.97 14.59 -5.49
C GLN A 53 -15.46 13.45 -6.39
N CYS A 54 -16.25 13.04 -7.37
CA CYS A 54 -15.84 12.06 -8.36
C CYS A 54 -14.65 12.56 -9.21
N ASN A 55 -14.71 13.82 -9.66
CA ASN A 55 -13.64 14.45 -10.44
C ASN A 55 -12.35 14.61 -9.62
N GLU A 56 -12.44 15.03 -8.36
CA GLU A 56 -11.31 15.13 -7.44
C GLU A 56 -10.65 13.75 -7.23
N ARG A 57 -11.45 12.72 -6.91
CA ARG A 57 -10.96 11.35 -6.76
C ARG A 57 -10.26 10.84 -8.03
N LEU A 58 -10.79 11.17 -9.21
CA LEU A 58 -10.17 10.83 -10.49
C LEU A 58 -8.81 11.51 -10.65
N GLN A 59 -8.71 12.81 -10.37
CA GLN A 59 -7.43 13.54 -10.43
C GLN A 59 -6.40 12.97 -9.45
N GLU A 60 -6.80 12.67 -8.22
CA GLU A 60 -5.92 12.04 -7.24
C GLU A 60 -5.41 10.68 -7.72
N ASN A 61 -6.28 9.87 -8.34
CA ASN A 61 -5.91 8.56 -8.87
C ASN A 61 -4.87 8.68 -10.00
N ILE A 62 -5.06 9.63 -10.91
CA ILE A 62 -4.09 9.91 -11.98
C ILE A 62 -2.73 10.27 -11.40
N ILE A 63 -2.69 11.16 -10.39
CA ILE A 63 -1.43 11.57 -9.73
C ILE A 63 -0.77 10.37 -9.05
N ARG A 64 -1.53 9.56 -8.29
CA ARG A 64 -1.00 8.37 -7.61
C ARG A 64 -0.45 7.35 -8.60
N THR A 65 -1.15 7.12 -9.71
CA THR A 65 -0.74 6.17 -10.75
C THR A 65 0.54 6.62 -11.44
N ARG A 66 0.67 7.92 -11.75
CA ARG A 66 1.91 8.49 -12.29
C ARG A 66 3.08 8.32 -11.31
N ALA A 67 2.88 8.68 -10.05
CA ALA A 67 3.91 8.55 -9.02
C ALA A 67 4.32 7.09 -8.76
N ALA A 68 3.39 6.14 -8.88
CA ALA A 68 3.70 4.70 -8.79
C ALA A 68 4.54 4.25 -9.99
N GLY A 69 4.17 4.63 -11.21
CA GLY A 69 4.94 4.31 -12.42
C GLY A 69 6.36 4.88 -12.39
N GLU A 70 6.56 6.10 -11.89
CA GLU A 70 7.88 6.69 -11.70
C GLU A 70 8.75 5.91 -10.69
N ARG A 71 8.14 5.44 -9.59
CA ARG A 71 8.83 4.60 -8.59
C ARG A 71 9.18 3.22 -9.14
N ASP A 72 8.32 2.62 -9.95
CA ASP A 72 8.57 1.34 -10.58
C ASP A 72 9.75 1.44 -11.57
N ILE A 73 9.79 2.51 -12.38
CA ILE A 73 10.92 2.80 -13.28
C ILE A 73 12.22 3.04 -12.49
N ALA A 74 12.18 3.80 -11.39
CA ALA A 74 13.34 4.01 -10.53
C ALA A 74 13.85 2.70 -9.91
N THR A 75 12.94 1.83 -9.43
CA THR A 75 13.29 0.55 -8.80
C THR A 75 13.86 -0.45 -9.82
N VAL A 76 13.31 -0.47 -11.05
CA VAL A 76 13.83 -1.30 -12.15
C VAL A 76 15.18 -0.76 -12.66
N GLY A 77 15.35 0.56 -12.73
CA GLY A 77 16.63 1.19 -13.09
C GLY A 77 17.74 0.88 -12.09
N ASP A 78 17.45 0.92 -10.79
CA ASP A 78 18.44 0.60 -9.75
C ASP A 78 18.84 -0.88 -9.77
N THR A 79 17.88 -1.80 -9.96
CA THR A 79 18.18 -3.24 -10.05
C THR A 79 18.95 -3.60 -11.32
N GLY A 80 18.64 -2.99 -12.46
CA GLY A 80 19.40 -3.17 -13.70
C GLY A 80 20.84 -2.65 -13.60
N THR A 81 21.04 -1.53 -12.92
CA THR A 81 22.37 -0.95 -12.70
C THR A 81 23.21 -1.81 -11.74
N ILE A 82 22.60 -2.32 -10.66
CA ILE A 82 23.26 -3.23 -9.71
C ILE A 82 23.64 -4.56 -10.39
N ILE A 83 22.75 -5.16 -11.19
CA ILE A 83 23.03 -6.39 -11.93
C ILE A 83 24.13 -6.16 -12.98
N SER A 84 24.09 -5.04 -13.70
CA SER A 84 25.11 -4.69 -14.70
C SER A 84 26.50 -4.49 -14.07
N ILE A 85 26.59 -3.78 -12.94
CA ILE A 85 27.83 -3.63 -12.18
C ILE A 85 28.34 -4.99 -11.68
N TYR A 86 27.46 -5.85 -11.16
CA TYR A 86 27.84 -7.16 -10.63
C TYR A 86 28.37 -8.12 -11.70
N ILE A 87 27.80 -8.07 -12.91
CA ILE A 87 28.27 -8.84 -14.08
C ILE A 87 29.61 -8.30 -14.58
N LEU A 88 29.76 -6.97 -14.71
CA LEU A 88 31.02 -6.33 -15.11
C LEU A 88 32.17 -6.62 -14.15
N PHE A 89 31.90 -6.74 -12.85
CA PHE A 89 32.92 -7.03 -11.82
C PHE A 89 33.31 -8.51 -11.73
N ASN A 90 32.51 -9.44 -12.27
CA ASN A 90 32.81 -10.88 -12.28
C ASN A 90 33.38 -11.37 -13.62
N LEU A 91 33.47 -10.51 -14.63
CA LEU A 91 34.06 -10.80 -15.94
C LEU A 91 35.51 -10.30 -16.09
N TYR A 92 36.09 -9.72 -15.04
CA TYR A 92 37.51 -9.37 -14.88
C TYR A 92 38.07 -10.01 -13.62
#